data_AF-J3PGN2-F1
#
_entry.id   AF-J3PGN2-F1
#
_cell.length_a   1.000
_cell.length_b   1.000
_cell.length_c   1.000
_cell.angle_alpha   90.00
_cell.angle_beta   90.00
_cell.angle_gamma   90.00
#
_symmetry.space_group_name_H-M   'P 1'
#
loop_
_entity.id
_entity.type
_entity.pdbx_description
1 polymer ?
#
loop_
_entity_poly.entity_id
_entity_poly.type
_entity_poly.pdbx_seq_one_letter_code
_entity_poly.pdbx_strand_id
1 'polypeptide(L)'
;MPSSSVLFSGALAGSLFAQAALAYTQVNLPSPFMTKNIDPIVFPGSFSKSHLHSFFGADAVTATTNSSAELQQSCTNADNPNDLSVYWVPTLLFTKDAGKTYEPVPLSRFSAYYNLGETPAEVPIPQDLKMVAGNAEAKTAAEMPRGAKVEWMCESEPNPSPADRNGFPSKTCSTHLQTLLYFPQCVNEATLETAYKDRANGTPNWCPAGMKSMPQLRFSIRYDLRRVLPKGWDGEAPLRQSCGANVFCSHGDFINGWTPTAAKNMVATTSEKQKFAAVDGDRGKAGQESTCTPRDADPKRGTGDYAESVKVMTRRSVEAAGWTSRSRMLKI
;
A
#
# COMPACT_ATOMS: atom_id res chain seq x y z
N MET A 1 62.85 -11.26 -34.81
CA MET A 1 62.80 -12.15 -33.63
C MET A 1 62.58 -11.28 -32.40
N PRO A 2 61.56 -11.56 -31.56
CA PRO A 2 61.06 -10.65 -30.53
C PRO A 2 61.63 -10.94 -29.13
N SER A 3 61.60 -9.95 -28.23
CA SER A 3 61.68 -10.07 -26.75
C SER A 3 61.49 -8.68 -26.15
N SER A 4 60.71 -8.42 -25.11
CA SER A 4 59.85 -9.23 -24.26
C SER A 4 58.79 -8.32 -23.63
N SER A 5 57.64 -8.91 -23.35
CA SER A 5 56.42 -8.32 -22.79
C SER A 5 56.54 -8.04 -21.29
N VAL A 6 55.89 -6.96 -20.80
CA VAL A 6 55.18 -6.97 -19.50
C VAL A 6 53.92 -6.10 -19.63
N LEU A 7 52.77 -6.73 -19.82
CA LEU A 7 51.46 -6.11 -19.64
C LEU A 7 51.00 -6.42 -18.21
N PHE A 8 50.84 -5.39 -17.39
CA PHE A 8 50.13 -5.49 -16.12
C PHE A 8 48.62 -5.60 -16.42
N SER A 9 48.10 -6.83 -16.40
CA SER A 9 46.66 -7.09 -16.35
C SER A 9 46.17 -6.79 -14.93
N GLY A 10 45.70 -5.56 -14.71
CA GLY A 10 44.89 -5.22 -13.54
C GLY A 10 43.50 -5.82 -13.72
N ALA A 11 43.26 -7.00 -13.14
CA ALA A 11 41.92 -7.54 -13.02
C ALA A 11 41.12 -6.67 -12.03
N LEU A 12 40.25 -5.82 -12.56
CA LEU A 12 39.16 -5.20 -11.79
C LEU A 12 38.23 -6.33 -11.33
N ALA A 13 38.45 -6.82 -10.11
CA ALA A 13 37.48 -7.64 -9.40
C ALA A 13 36.28 -6.74 -9.06
N GLY A 14 35.35 -6.62 -10.01
CA GLY A 14 34.04 -6.04 -9.77
C GLY A 14 33.31 -6.91 -8.75
N SER A 15 33.22 -6.44 -7.52
CA SER A 15 32.34 -7.02 -6.51
C SER A 15 30.88 -6.77 -6.94
N LEU A 16 30.34 -7.71 -7.71
CA LEU A 16 28.90 -7.88 -7.89
C LEU A 16 28.33 -8.33 -6.54
N PHE A 17 27.97 -7.38 -5.70
CA PHE A 17 26.93 -7.63 -4.70
C PHE A 17 25.62 -7.79 -5.47
N ALA A 18 25.36 -9.02 -5.91
CA ALA A 18 24.01 -9.43 -6.25
C ALA A 18 23.20 -9.30 -4.96
N GLN A 19 22.46 -8.20 -4.81
CA GLN A 19 21.34 -8.20 -3.90
C GLN A 19 20.47 -9.37 -4.34
N ALA A 20 20.37 -10.40 -3.49
CA ALA A 20 19.39 -11.45 -3.69
C ALA A 20 18.02 -10.76 -3.65
N ALA A 21 17.50 -10.40 -4.82
CA ALA A 21 16.10 -10.05 -4.97
C ALA A 21 15.35 -11.31 -4.57
N LEU A 22 14.89 -11.37 -3.32
CA LEU A 22 13.98 -12.40 -2.88
C LEU A 22 12.78 -12.32 -3.83
N ALA A 23 12.63 -13.38 -4.61
CA ALA A 23 11.90 -13.35 -5.86
C ALA A 23 10.43 -13.63 -5.54
N TYR A 24 9.59 -12.63 -5.72
CA TYR A 24 8.18 -12.62 -5.35
C TYR A 24 7.34 -12.26 -6.57
N THR A 25 6.11 -12.78 -6.70
CA THR A 25 5.13 -12.19 -7.61
C THR A 25 4.90 -10.74 -7.18
N GLN A 26 5.28 -9.82 -8.06
CA GLN A 26 5.36 -8.39 -7.80
C GLN A 26 4.73 -7.66 -8.98
N VAL A 27 3.94 -6.64 -8.67
CA VAL A 27 3.45 -5.65 -9.62
C VAL A 27 3.96 -4.29 -9.19
N ASN A 28 4.57 -3.55 -10.10
CA ASN A 28 5.05 -2.20 -9.84
C ASN A 28 4.08 -1.16 -10.38
N LEU A 29 3.88 -0.13 -9.57
CA LEU A 29 3.11 1.05 -9.91
C LEU A 29 4.04 2.27 -9.73
N PRO A 30 4.38 2.99 -10.82
CA PRO A 30 5.48 3.96 -10.79
C PRO A 30 5.14 5.20 -9.95
N SER A 31 3.88 5.62 -9.94
CA SER A 31 3.40 6.80 -9.22
C SER A 31 1.89 6.71 -8.97
N PRO A 32 1.33 7.47 -8.02
CA PRO A 32 -0.12 7.55 -7.90
C PRO A 32 -0.68 8.30 -9.12
N PHE A 33 -1.73 7.78 -9.74
CA PHE A 33 -2.41 8.49 -10.85
C PHE A 33 -3.39 9.55 -10.33
N MET A 34 -3.81 9.43 -9.07
CA MET A 34 -4.74 10.32 -8.42
C MET A 34 -4.40 10.46 -6.94
N THR A 35 -4.55 11.66 -6.39
CA THR A 35 -4.56 11.92 -4.95
C THR A 35 -5.88 12.59 -4.62
N LYS A 36 -6.69 12.01 -3.72
CA LYS A 36 -8.08 12.41 -3.53
C LYS A 36 -8.67 12.00 -2.18
N ASN A 37 -9.60 12.80 -1.66
CA ASN A 37 -10.25 12.59 -0.36
C ASN A 37 -11.51 11.68 -0.42
N ILE A 38 -11.37 10.54 -1.08
CA ILE A 38 -12.42 9.52 -1.18
C ILE A 38 -11.93 8.21 -0.57
N ASP A 39 -12.87 7.40 -0.10
CA ASP A 39 -12.63 6.04 0.37
C ASP A 39 -13.87 5.20 0.06
N PRO A 40 -13.85 4.40 -1.03
CA PRO A 40 -15.01 3.62 -1.43
C PRO A 40 -15.32 2.44 -0.49
N ILE A 41 -14.39 2.03 0.38
CA ILE A 41 -14.60 0.93 1.33
C ILE A 41 -15.18 1.47 2.64
N VAL A 42 -14.52 2.45 3.24
CA VAL A 42 -14.86 2.94 4.59
C VAL A 42 -15.95 4.01 4.55
N PHE A 43 -15.95 4.87 3.53
CA PHE A 43 -16.89 5.99 3.39
C PHE A 43 -17.52 6.07 1.99
N PRO A 44 -18.23 5.02 1.54
CA PRO A 44 -18.77 4.97 0.18
C PRO A 44 -19.65 6.18 -0.11
N GLY A 45 -19.40 6.81 -1.26
CA GLY A 45 -20.09 8.00 -1.77
C GLY A 45 -19.72 9.32 -1.09
N SER A 46 -18.83 9.32 -0.10
CA SER A 46 -18.45 10.53 0.64
C SER A 46 -17.26 11.25 0.03
N PHE A 47 -17.33 12.59 0.03
CA PHE A 47 -16.24 13.49 -0.33
C PHE A 47 -15.83 14.42 0.84
N SER A 48 -16.28 14.10 2.05
CA SER A 48 -16.08 14.95 3.24
C SER A 48 -15.76 14.17 4.52
N LYS A 49 -15.59 12.85 4.45
CA LYS A 49 -15.29 12.00 5.61
C LYS A 49 -13.90 11.37 5.56
N SER A 50 -13.41 11.08 4.37
CA SER A 50 -12.10 10.48 4.17
C SER A 50 -11.00 11.54 4.22
N HIS A 51 -9.86 11.21 4.82
CA HIS A 51 -8.61 11.93 4.57
C HIS A 51 -8.14 11.70 3.13
N LEU A 52 -7.07 12.38 2.76
CA LEU A 52 -6.49 12.31 1.42
C LEU A 52 -5.78 10.96 1.19
N HIS A 53 -6.10 10.29 0.09
CA HIS A 53 -5.46 9.03 -0.30
C HIS A 53 -4.69 9.21 -1.60
N SER A 54 -3.57 8.48 -1.74
CA SER A 54 -2.87 8.33 -3.01
C SER A 54 -3.27 7.00 -3.64
N PHE A 55 -3.84 7.06 -4.85
CA PHE A 55 -4.42 5.93 -5.58
C PHE A 55 -3.50 5.43 -6.69
N PHE A 56 -3.45 4.11 -6.82
CA PHE A 56 -2.65 3.36 -7.78
C PHE A 56 -3.50 2.26 -8.44
N GLY A 57 -3.14 1.85 -9.65
CA GLY A 57 -3.78 0.77 -10.38
C GLY A 57 -4.92 1.28 -11.26
N ALA A 58 -6.08 0.64 -11.16
CA ALA A 58 -7.24 0.93 -11.98
C ALA A 58 -7.82 2.33 -11.78
N ASP A 59 -8.10 3.01 -12.90
CA ASP A 59 -8.50 4.41 -12.95
C ASP A 59 -10.02 4.63 -12.90
N ALA A 60 -10.81 3.56 -13.01
CA ALA A 60 -12.27 3.60 -12.80
C ALA A 60 -12.68 3.78 -11.33
N VAL A 61 -11.72 3.86 -10.40
CA VAL A 61 -12.05 4.10 -8.99
C VAL A 61 -12.71 5.46 -8.79
N THR A 62 -13.84 5.44 -8.09
CA THR A 62 -14.60 6.60 -7.64
C THR A 62 -15.00 6.40 -6.19
N ALA A 63 -15.67 7.38 -5.58
CA ALA A 63 -16.16 7.26 -4.21
C ALA A 63 -17.15 6.09 -4.01
N THR A 64 -17.73 5.53 -5.07
CA THR A 64 -18.77 4.48 -5.01
C THR A 64 -18.34 3.14 -5.61
N THR A 65 -17.09 3.03 -6.06
CA THR A 65 -16.62 1.80 -6.72
C THR A 65 -16.70 0.61 -5.79
N ASN A 66 -17.36 -0.47 -6.24
CA ASN A 66 -17.73 -1.55 -5.33
C ASN A 66 -17.54 -2.96 -5.90
N SER A 67 -17.05 -3.12 -7.14
CA SER A 67 -16.90 -4.42 -7.79
C SER A 67 -15.60 -4.56 -8.59
N SER A 68 -15.14 -5.80 -8.76
CA SER A 68 -14.03 -6.11 -9.66
C SER A 68 -14.38 -5.83 -11.12
N ALA A 69 -15.64 -6.05 -11.50
CA ALA A 69 -16.12 -5.86 -12.86
C ALA A 69 -16.02 -4.40 -13.33
N GLU A 70 -16.32 -3.43 -12.46
CA GLU A 70 -16.12 -2.00 -12.74
C GLU A 70 -14.66 -1.68 -13.03
N LEU A 71 -13.74 -2.20 -12.21
CA LEU A 71 -12.31 -1.94 -12.36
C LEU A 71 -11.72 -2.62 -13.61
N GLN A 72 -12.18 -3.83 -13.94
CA GLN A 72 -11.68 -4.61 -15.08
C GLN A 72 -11.97 -4.00 -16.45
N GLN A 73 -12.85 -3.01 -16.52
CA GLN A 73 -13.18 -2.26 -17.74
C GLN A 73 -12.29 -1.02 -17.93
N SER A 74 -11.33 -0.79 -17.05
CA SER A 74 -10.61 0.48 -16.94
C SER A 74 -9.15 0.42 -17.44
N CYS A 75 -8.48 1.57 -17.31
CA CYS A 75 -7.05 1.69 -17.47
C CYS A 75 -6.32 1.44 -16.16
N THR A 76 -5.10 0.90 -16.22
CA THR A 76 -4.24 0.70 -15.04
C THR A 76 -2.85 1.26 -15.30
N ASN A 77 -2.18 1.77 -14.28
CA ASN A 77 -0.74 2.10 -14.32
C ASN A 77 0.14 0.99 -13.70
N ALA A 78 -0.42 -0.20 -13.46
CA ALA A 78 0.35 -1.39 -13.15
C ALA A 78 1.22 -1.84 -14.33
N ASP A 79 2.40 -2.38 -14.03
CA ASP A 79 3.28 -3.06 -15.00
C ASP A 79 2.80 -4.48 -15.36
N ASN A 80 1.59 -4.86 -14.97
CA ASN A 80 0.92 -6.07 -15.39
C ASN A 80 -0.48 -5.72 -15.93
N PRO A 81 -0.76 -5.97 -17.23
CA PRO A 81 -2.03 -5.56 -17.85
C PRO A 81 -3.24 -6.34 -17.32
N ASN A 82 -3.01 -7.43 -16.59
CA ASN A 82 -4.03 -8.23 -15.93
C ASN A 82 -4.36 -7.76 -14.51
N ASP A 83 -3.58 -6.83 -13.96
CA ASP A 83 -3.84 -6.23 -12.66
C ASP A 83 -4.58 -4.91 -12.82
N LEU A 84 -5.90 -5.01 -12.79
CA LEU A 84 -6.81 -3.87 -12.73
C LEU A 84 -7.32 -3.65 -11.31
N SER A 85 -6.60 -4.14 -10.30
CA SER A 85 -6.93 -3.80 -8.92
C SER A 85 -6.69 -2.31 -8.68
N VAL A 86 -7.40 -1.74 -7.71
CA VAL A 86 -7.06 -0.41 -7.20
C VAL A 86 -6.48 -0.56 -5.79
N TYR A 87 -5.39 0.18 -5.57
CA TYR A 87 -4.67 0.24 -4.31
C TYR A 87 -4.63 1.68 -3.83
N TRP A 88 -4.85 1.91 -2.55
CA TRP A 88 -4.61 3.24 -1.98
C TRP A 88 -4.08 3.19 -0.56
N VAL A 89 -3.42 4.27 -0.18
CA VAL A 89 -2.86 4.50 1.16
C VAL A 89 -3.04 5.97 1.53
N PRO A 90 -3.01 6.33 2.83
CA PRO A 90 -2.91 7.72 3.25
C PRO A 90 -1.76 8.42 2.52
N THR A 91 -2.05 9.58 1.95
CA THR A 91 -0.99 10.37 1.32
C THR A 91 0.05 10.77 2.36
N LEU A 92 1.30 10.37 2.14
CA LEU A 92 2.43 10.86 2.93
C LEU A 92 2.71 12.30 2.53
N LEU A 93 2.86 13.17 3.52
CA LEU A 93 3.02 14.60 3.36
C LEU A 93 4.31 15.04 4.06
N PHE A 94 4.99 16.04 3.49
CA PHE A 94 6.12 16.72 4.11
C PHE A 94 5.82 18.20 4.32
N THR A 95 6.55 18.84 5.23
CA THR A 95 6.51 20.30 5.44
C THR A 95 7.91 20.90 5.36
N LYS A 96 8.01 22.13 4.86
CA LYS A 96 9.25 22.94 4.82
C LYS A 96 9.20 24.13 5.78
N ASP A 97 8.05 24.40 6.39
CA ASP A 97 7.75 25.63 7.13
C ASP A 97 7.23 25.36 8.54
N ALA A 98 7.76 24.30 9.16
CA ALA A 98 7.41 23.84 10.50
C ALA A 98 5.92 23.52 10.67
N GLY A 99 5.32 22.91 9.64
CA GLY A 99 3.96 22.38 9.68
C GLY A 99 2.86 23.37 9.33
N LYS A 100 3.19 24.54 8.76
CA LYS A 100 2.15 25.49 8.29
C LYS A 100 1.54 25.04 6.98
N THR A 101 2.35 24.46 6.10
CA THR A 101 1.91 23.87 4.83
C THR A 101 2.43 22.45 4.66
N TYR A 102 1.70 21.66 3.89
CA TYR A 102 2.00 20.26 3.62
C TYR A 102 1.80 19.95 2.15
N GLU A 103 2.76 19.25 1.57
CA GLU A 103 2.74 18.80 0.18
C GLU A 103 2.95 17.26 0.13
N PRO A 104 2.35 16.55 -0.85
CA PRO A 104 2.60 15.12 -1.03
C PRO A 104 4.09 14.81 -1.25
N VAL A 105 4.60 13.80 -0.54
CA VAL A 105 5.95 13.30 -0.77
C VAL A 105 6.02 12.57 -2.11
N PRO A 106 7.00 12.89 -2.98
CA PRO A 106 7.21 12.14 -4.21
C PRO A 106 7.44 10.66 -3.97
N LEU A 107 6.76 9.82 -4.74
CA LEU A 107 7.02 8.39 -4.72
C LEU A 107 8.23 8.06 -5.60
N SER A 108 9.07 7.15 -5.11
CA SER A 108 10.07 6.46 -5.93
C SER A 108 9.44 5.26 -6.62
N ARG A 109 8.68 4.44 -5.86
CA ARG A 109 7.99 3.25 -6.38
C ARG A 109 6.96 2.74 -5.37
N PHE A 110 5.83 2.27 -5.88
CA PHE A 110 4.92 1.39 -5.17
C PHE A 110 5.04 -0.02 -5.76
N SER A 111 5.08 -1.03 -4.90
CA SER A 111 5.08 -2.43 -5.32
C SER A 111 4.06 -3.24 -4.51
N ALA A 112 3.15 -3.91 -5.22
CA ALA A 112 2.25 -4.91 -4.67
C ALA A 112 2.89 -6.29 -4.79
N TYR A 113 3.09 -6.98 -3.66
CA TYR A 113 3.64 -8.33 -3.60
C TYR A 113 2.56 -9.34 -3.22
N TYR A 114 2.57 -10.52 -3.85
CA TYR A 114 1.51 -11.53 -3.69
C TYR A 114 2.00 -12.93 -3.26
N ASN A 115 3.24 -13.26 -3.58
CA ASN A 115 3.92 -14.41 -3.00
C ASN A 115 4.87 -13.87 -1.92
N LEU A 116 4.71 -14.29 -0.67
CA LEU A 116 5.56 -13.89 0.45
C LEU A 116 6.27 -15.08 1.11
N GLY A 117 6.19 -16.27 0.51
CA GLY A 117 6.82 -17.50 0.99
C GLY A 117 6.12 -18.18 2.18
N GLU A 118 4.90 -17.74 2.52
CA GLU A 118 4.01 -18.46 3.45
C GLU A 118 3.26 -19.59 2.72
N THR A 119 2.62 -20.51 3.47
CA THR A 119 1.90 -21.70 2.96
C THR A 119 1.19 -21.42 1.65
N PRO A 120 1.29 -22.31 0.63
CA PRO A 120 0.68 -22.11 -0.68
C PRO A 120 -0.79 -21.71 -0.54
N ALA A 121 -1.21 -20.78 -1.39
CA ALA A 121 -2.61 -20.40 -1.51
C ALA A 121 -3.44 -21.60 -1.97
N GLU A 122 -4.62 -21.77 -1.38
CA GLU A 122 -5.61 -22.78 -1.76
C GLU A 122 -6.53 -22.25 -2.86
N VAL A 123 -6.80 -20.94 -2.85
CA VAL A 123 -7.77 -20.27 -3.72
C VAL A 123 -7.19 -18.97 -4.28
N PRO A 124 -7.63 -18.51 -5.48
CA PRO A 124 -7.28 -17.19 -5.97
C PRO A 124 -7.84 -16.10 -5.04
N ILE A 125 -7.35 -14.86 -5.17
CA ILE A 125 -8.02 -13.71 -4.55
C ILE A 125 -9.44 -13.61 -5.16
N PRO A 126 -10.52 -13.75 -4.37
CA PRO A 126 -11.87 -13.75 -4.90
C PRO A 126 -12.22 -12.44 -5.60
N GLN A 127 -13.07 -12.52 -6.63
CA GLN A 127 -13.66 -11.32 -7.23
C GLN A 127 -14.52 -10.59 -6.19
N ASP A 128 -14.65 -9.27 -6.35
CA ASP A 128 -15.33 -8.33 -5.46
C ASP A 128 -14.76 -8.23 -4.03
N LEU A 129 -13.64 -8.93 -3.75
CA LEU A 129 -12.95 -8.82 -2.49
C LEU A 129 -12.44 -7.39 -2.27
N LYS A 130 -12.72 -6.88 -1.07
CA LYS A 130 -12.22 -5.60 -0.57
C LYS A 130 -11.50 -5.85 0.74
N MET A 131 -10.37 -5.17 0.93
CA MET A 131 -9.60 -5.30 2.16
C MET A 131 -9.09 -3.94 2.62
N VAL A 132 -9.07 -3.78 3.94
CA VAL A 132 -8.34 -2.72 4.64
C VAL A 132 -7.35 -3.42 5.56
N ALA A 133 -6.09 -3.00 5.52
CA ALA A 133 -5.06 -3.46 6.43
C ALA A 133 -4.46 -2.26 7.18
N GLY A 134 -4.25 -2.40 8.49
CA GLY A 134 -3.85 -1.31 9.37
C GLY A 134 -5.05 -0.68 10.09
N ASN A 135 -4.87 0.55 10.62
CA ASN A 135 -5.90 1.23 11.38
C ASN A 135 -5.73 2.75 11.27
N ALA A 136 -6.68 3.43 10.62
CA ALA A 136 -6.66 4.89 10.44
C ALA A 136 -6.80 5.68 11.76
N GLU A 137 -7.37 5.09 12.80
CA GLU A 137 -7.60 5.75 14.07
C GLU A 137 -6.42 5.62 15.03
N ALA A 138 -5.55 4.63 14.81
CA ALA A 138 -4.45 4.30 15.71
C ALA A 138 -3.52 5.48 15.96
N LYS A 139 -3.20 5.70 17.24
CA LYS A 139 -2.30 6.73 17.76
C LYS A 139 -1.00 6.16 18.29
N THR A 140 -0.94 4.84 18.51
CA THR A 140 0.21 4.13 19.03
C THR A 140 0.44 2.82 18.28
N ALA A 141 1.64 2.26 18.35
CA ALA A 141 1.95 0.96 17.75
C ALA A 141 1.10 -0.19 18.32
N ALA A 142 0.64 -0.07 19.58
CA ALA A 142 -0.16 -1.11 20.25
C ALA A 142 -1.60 -1.18 19.72
N GLU A 143 -2.13 -0.09 19.16
CA GLU A 143 -3.46 -0.02 18.56
C GLU A 143 -3.52 -0.58 17.13
N MET A 144 -2.35 -0.86 16.55
CA MET A 144 -2.26 -1.41 15.20
C MET A 144 -2.54 -2.91 15.18
N PRO A 145 -3.31 -3.42 14.19
CA PRO A 145 -3.48 -4.85 14.02
C PRO A 145 -2.12 -5.53 13.80
N ARG A 146 -1.73 -6.44 14.70
CA ARG A 146 -0.42 -7.13 14.63
C ARG A 146 -0.18 -7.82 13.29
N GLY A 147 -1.22 -8.36 12.68
CA GLY A 147 -1.15 -9.01 11.37
C GLY A 147 -0.79 -8.07 10.22
N ALA A 148 -1.09 -6.77 10.34
CA ALA A 148 -0.79 -5.76 9.33
C ALA A 148 0.71 -5.47 9.21
N LYS A 149 1.50 -5.81 10.25
CA LYS A 149 2.97 -5.71 10.27
C LYS A 149 3.47 -4.41 9.62
N VAL A 150 2.88 -3.29 10.03
CA VAL A 150 3.22 -2.00 9.45
C VAL A 150 4.60 -1.59 9.95
N GLU A 151 5.49 -1.33 9.00
CA GLU A 151 6.87 -0.94 9.27
C GLU A 151 7.19 0.33 8.49
N TRP A 152 7.94 1.24 9.12
CA TRP A 152 8.56 2.40 8.49
C TRP A 152 10.07 2.33 8.75
N MET A 153 10.86 2.39 7.70
CA MET A 153 12.31 2.16 7.75
C MET A 153 13.04 2.90 6.64
N CYS A 154 14.36 3.02 6.77
CA CYS A 154 15.21 3.48 5.67
C CYS A 154 15.65 2.31 4.79
N GLU A 155 15.47 2.43 3.47
CA GLU A 155 15.87 1.39 2.53
C GLU A 155 17.40 1.20 2.55
N SER A 156 17.83 -0.07 2.58
CA SER A 156 19.25 -0.47 2.58
C SER A 156 20.05 0.00 3.81
N GLU A 157 19.37 0.31 4.91
CA GLU A 157 19.98 0.68 6.18
C GLU A 157 19.69 -0.37 7.27
N PRO A 158 20.45 -0.37 8.39
CA PRO A 158 20.15 -1.23 9.52
C PRO A 158 18.72 -1.03 10.04
N ASN A 159 18.03 -2.15 10.24
CA ASN A 159 16.67 -2.20 10.75
C ASN A 159 16.62 -2.87 12.13
N PRO A 160 15.83 -2.35 13.09
CA PRO A 160 14.98 -1.16 12.96
C PRO A 160 15.81 0.14 12.95
N SER A 161 15.42 1.09 12.10
CA SER A 161 15.96 2.45 12.17
C SER A 161 15.52 3.11 13.48
N PRO A 162 16.36 3.90 14.16
CA PRO A 162 15.91 4.71 15.30
C PRO A 162 14.71 5.56 14.89
N ALA A 163 13.61 5.48 15.64
CA ALA A 163 12.38 6.18 15.36
C ALA A 163 12.15 7.32 16.37
N ASP A 164 11.56 8.42 15.91
CA ASP A 164 11.11 9.52 16.79
C ASP A 164 9.73 9.19 17.42
N ARG A 165 9.19 10.08 18.25
CA ARG A 165 7.87 9.99 18.89
C ARG A 165 6.72 9.79 17.91
N ASN A 166 6.88 10.28 16.68
CA ASN A 166 5.90 10.12 15.61
C ASN A 166 6.05 8.79 14.85
N GLY A 167 7.03 7.97 15.24
CA GLY A 167 7.34 6.64 14.71
C GLY A 167 8.04 6.61 13.35
N PHE A 168 8.31 7.78 12.73
CA PHE A 168 9.15 7.85 11.54
C PHE A 168 10.64 7.73 11.93
N PRO A 169 11.53 7.32 11.00
CA PRO A 169 12.98 7.37 11.23
C PRO A 169 13.43 8.76 11.70
N SER A 170 14.24 8.81 12.76
CA SER A 170 14.69 10.06 13.40
C SER A 170 15.78 10.78 12.62
N LYS A 171 16.24 10.22 11.50
CA LYS A 171 17.19 10.84 10.58
C LYS A 171 16.79 10.57 9.15
N THR A 172 17.21 11.45 8.24
CA THR A 172 16.99 11.25 6.81
C THR A 172 17.63 9.97 6.31
N CYS A 173 16.83 9.19 5.60
CA CYS A 173 17.31 8.02 4.89
C CYS A 173 18.28 8.42 3.77
N SER A 174 19.39 7.69 3.65
CA SER A 174 20.40 7.83 2.61
C SER A 174 19.85 7.60 1.20
N THR A 175 18.83 6.74 1.08
CA THR A 175 18.16 6.42 -0.19
C THR A 175 16.68 6.82 -0.16
N HIS A 176 15.80 5.93 0.27
CA HIS A 176 14.36 6.12 0.31
C HIS A 176 13.82 5.82 1.71
N LEU A 177 12.80 6.57 2.11
CA LEU A 177 11.93 6.15 3.21
C LEU A 177 11.03 5.05 2.67
N GLN A 178 10.96 3.93 3.37
CA GLN A 178 10.20 2.76 2.97
C GLN A 178 9.12 2.44 4.01
N THR A 179 7.93 2.08 3.52
CA THR A 179 6.92 1.41 4.34
C THR A 179 6.53 0.06 3.79
N LEU A 180 6.33 -0.90 4.70
CA LEU A 180 5.73 -2.20 4.44
C LEU A 180 4.39 -2.31 5.15
N LEU A 181 3.41 -2.96 4.52
CA LEU A 181 2.08 -3.22 5.08
C LEU A 181 1.50 -4.50 4.50
N TYR A 182 1.00 -5.38 5.36
CA TYR A 182 0.56 -6.73 5.01
C TYR A 182 -0.96 -6.86 5.12
N PHE A 183 -1.59 -7.40 4.08
CA PHE A 183 -3.01 -7.66 4.07
C PHE A 183 -3.33 -9.04 4.67
N PRO A 184 -4.58 -9.26 5.12
CA PRO A 184 -5.09 -10.58 5.43
C PRO A 184 -4.85 -11.58 4.28
N GLN A 185 -4.60 -12.84 4.63
CA GLN A 185 -4.34 -13.92 3.66
C GLN A 185 -5.22 -15.15 3.84
N CYS A 186 -6.24 -15.05 4.69
CA CYS A 186 -7.33 -16.01 4.78
C CYS A 186 -8.62 -15.36 4.30
N VAL A 187 -9.47 -16.13 3.63
CA VAL A 187 -10.75 -15.66 3.10
C VAL A 187 -11.85 -16.71 3.27
N ASN A 188 -13.05 -16.25 3.58
CA ASN A 188 -14.27 -17.04 3.42
C ASN A 188 -14.85 -16.77 2.03
N GLU A 189 -14.84 -17.75 1.14
CA GLU A 189 -15.28 -17.55 -0.26
C GLU A 189 -16.77 -17.23 -0.40
N ALA A 190 -17.59 -17.54 0.62
CA ALA A 190 -19.03 -17.25 0.61
C ALA A 190 -19.35 -15.83 1.10
N THR A 191 -18.62 -15.32 2.10
CA THR A 191 -18.89 -14.02 2.73
C THR A 191 -17.90 -12.92 2.34
N LEU A 192 -16.76 -13.29 1.75
CA LEU A 192 -15.60 -12.43 1.50
C LEU A 192 -14.96 -11.83 2.76
N GLU A 193 -15.34 -12.31 3.95
CA GLU A 193 -14.64 -11.97 5.19
C GLU A 193 -13.19 -12.44 5.11
N THR A 194 -12.29 -11.65 5.68
CA THR A 194 -10.86 -11.94 5.67
C THR A 194 -10.28 -12.01 7.06
N ALA A 195 -9.19 -12.76 7.20
CA ALA A 195 -8.45 -12.87 8.45
C ALA A 195 -6.96 -13.05 8.18
N TYR A 196 -6.15 -12.77 9.19
CA TYR A 196 -4.74 -13.11 9.18
C TYR A 196 -4.54 -14.57 9.58
N LYS A 197 -3.55 -15.25 8.99
CA LYS A 197 -3.12 -16.56 9.49
C LYS A 197 -2.59 -16.45 10.92
N ASP A 198 -2.97 -17.42 11.74
CA ASP A 198 -2.45 -17.62 13.09
C ASP A 198 -2.39 -19.12 13.40
N ARG A 199 -1.25 -19.58 13.92
CA ARG A 199 -1.10 -20.97 14.36
C ARG A 199 -2.08 -21.33 15.48
N ALA A 200 -2.51 -20.35 16.27
CA ALA A 200 -3.51 -20.51 17.31
C ALA A 200 -4.87 -20.99 16.78
N ASN A 201 -5.16 -20.81 15.48
CA ASN A 201 -6.38 -21.32 14.85
C ASN A 201 -6.44 -22.86 14.82
N GLY A 202 -5.29 -23.55 14.94
CA GLY A 202 -5.23 -25.02 14.99
C GLY A 202 -5.62 -25.75 13.70
N THR A 203 -5.86 -25.03 12.60
CA THR A 203 -6.16 -25.60 11.29
C THR A 203 -4.88 -25.91 10.50
N PRO A 204 -4.91 -26.85 9.52
CA PRO A 204 -3.74 -27.17 8.70
C PRO A 204 -3.18 -25.98 7.90
N ASN A 205 -4.03 -25.03 7.50
CA ASN A 205 -3.68 -23.85 6.72
C ASN A 205 -3.45 -22.59 7.60
N TRP A 206 -3.59 -22.71 8.93
CA TRP A 206 -3.54 -21.63 9.93
C TRP A 206 -4.59 -20.52 9.73
N CYS A 207 -5.59 -20.74 8.88
CA CYS A 207 -6.73 -19.86 8.76
C CYS A 207 -7.82 -20.23 9.79
N PRO A 208 -8.71 -19.29 10.18
CA PRO A 208 -9.89 -19.64 10.95
C PRO A 208 -10.69 -20.79 10.31
N ALA A 209 -11.41 -21.56 11.12
CA ALA A 209 -12.21 -22.68 10.63
C ALA A 209 -13.21 -22.20 9.56
N GLY A 210 -13.28 -22.91 8.43
CA GLY A 210 -14.13 -22.55 7.28
C GLY A 210 -13.49 -21.56 6.30
N MET A 211 -12.29 -21.02 6.57
CA MET A 211 -11.57 -20.14 5.66
C MET A 211 -10.46 -20.85 4.89
N LYS A 212 -10.15 -20.30 3.71
CA LYS A 212 -9.10 -20.74 2.79
C LYS A 212 -7.95 -19.76 2.74
N SER A 213 -6.73 -20.26 2.53
CA SER A 213 -5.58 -19.39 2.24
C SER A 213 -5.66 -18.84 0.81
N MET A 214 -5.37 -17.56 0.64
CA MET A 214 -5.20 -16.90 -0.68
C MET A 214 -3.81 -16.25 -0.78
N PRO A 215 -3.35 -15.80 -1.97
CA PRO A 215 -2.11 -15.05 -2.09
C PRO A 215 -2.12 -13.82 -1.17
N GLN A 216 -1.08 -13.64 -0.37
CA GLN A 216 -1.02 -12.53 0.58
C GLN A 216 -0.51 -11.27 -0.12
N LEU A 217 -1.37 -10.26 -0.20
CA LEU A 217 -0.98 -8.94 -0.64
C LEU A 217 -0.10 -8.24 0.41
N ARG A 218 1.00 -7.64 -0.02
CA ARG A 218 1.81 -6.71 0.77
C ARG A 218 2.15 -5.48 -0.06
N PHE A 219 1.93 -4.30 0.51
CA PHE A 219 2.45 -3.06 -0.04
C PHE A 219 3.91 -2.87 0.38
N SER A 220 4.74 -2.48 -0.58
CA SER A 220 6.08 -1.96 -0.33
C SER A 220 6.23 -0.64 -1.07
N ILE A 221 6.29 0.44 -0.31
CA ILE A 221 6.25 1.80 -0.87
C ILE A 221 7.55 2.49 -0.51
N ARG A 222 8.18 3.12 -1.50
CA ARG A 222 9.41 3.90 -1.35
C ARG A 222 9.12 5.34 -1.72
N TYR A 223 9.47 6.24 -0.82
CA TYR A 223 9.33 7.69 -0.96
C TYR A 223 10.70 8.34 -1.17
N ASP A 224 10.80 9.26 -2.13
CA ASP A 224 12.03 10.01 -2.40
C ASP A 224 11.98 11.41 -1.75
N LEU A 225 12.45 11.47 -0.51
CA LEU A 225 12.48 12.70 0.27
C LEU A 225 13.66 13.61 -0.08
N ARG A 226 14.72 13.08 -0.70
CA ARG A 226 15.97 13.82 -0.96
C ARG A 226 15.75 15.03 -1.88
N ARG A 227 14.77 14.93 -2.79
CA ARG A 227 14.40 16.01 -3.71
C ARG A 227 13.64 17.14 -3.03
N VAL A 228 12.82 16.82 -2.02
CA VAL A 228 11.91 17.77 -1.37
C VAL A 228 12.43 18.29 -0.04
N LEU A 229 13.32 17.54 0.61
CA LEU A 229 14.03 17.88 1.84
C LEU A 229 15.54 17.67 1.65
N PRO A 230 16.22 18.46 0.79
CA PRO A 230 17.63 18.25 0.45
C PRO A 230 18.60 18.47 1.62
N LYS A 231 18.17 19.21 2.65
CA LYS A 231 18.94 19.39 3.90
C LYS A 231 18.74 18.24 4.89
N GLY A 232 17.82 17.32 4.60
CA GLY A 232 17.40 16.27 5.51
C GLY A 232 16.79 16.79 6.81
N TRP A 233 16.79 15.93 7.82
CA TRP A 233 16.36 16.15 9.19
C TRP A 233 17.22 15.27 10.12
N ASP A 234 17.38 15.76 11.35
CA ASP A 234 17.97 15.03 12.48
C ASP A 234 17.11 15.35 13.71
N GLY A 235 16.40 14.35 14.23
CA GLY A 235 15.31 14.50 15.19
C GLY A 235 13.94 14.25 14.55
N GLU A 236 12.93 15.02 14.96
CA GLU A 236 11.55 14.76 14.56
C GLU A 236 11.36 14.92 13.05
N ALA A 237 10.91 13.85 12.39
CA ALA A 237 10.70 13.87 10.96
C ALA A 237 9.66 14.95 10.59
N PRO A 238 9.93 15.82 9.60
CA PRO A 238 8.99 16.85 9.11
C PRO A 238 7.93 16.23 8.19
N LEU A 239 7.37 15.10 8.62
CA LEU A 239 6.48 14.24 7.86
C LEU A 239 5.20 14.00 8.64
N ARG A 240 4.14 13.70 7.90
CA ARG A 240 2.90 13.17 8.45
C ARG A 240 2.16 12.36 7.41
N GLN A 241 1.20 11.56 7.85
CA GLN A 241 0.21 10.98 6.97
C GLN A 241 -1.02 11.91 6.92
N SER A 242 -1.81 11.79 5.86
CA SER A 242 -3.09 12.50 5.78
C SER A 242 -4.06 12.06 6.89
N CYS A 243 -3.98 10.81 7.35
CA CYS A 243 -4.76 10.27 8.48
C CYS A 243 -4.32 10.77 9.86
N GLY A 244 -3.12 11.34 9.99
CA GLY A 244 -2.56 11.65 11.32
C GLY A 244 -1.11 12.10 11.31
N ALA A 245 -0.65 12.65 12.43
CA ALA A 245 0.70 13.22 12.57
C ALA A 245 1.81 12.16 12.76
N ASN A 246 1.47 10.87 12.77
CA ASN A 246 2.40 9.78 13.08
C ASN A 246 2.23 8.61 12.08
N VAL A 247 3.14 7.64 12.17
CA VAL A 247 3.09 6.41 11.37
C VAL A 247 1.93 5.48 11.76
N PHE A 248 1.41 5.60 12.98
CA PHE A 248 0.50 4.60 13.55
C PHE A 248 -0.87 4.61 12.88
N CYS A 249 -1.31 5.69 12.24
CA CYS A 249 -2.56 5.68 11.46
C CYS A 249 -2.43 4.99 10.09
N SER A 250 -1.25 4.44 9.75
CA SER A 250 -1.01 3.80 8.46
C SER A 250 -2.03 2.70 8.19
N HIS A 251 -2.54 2.72 6.97
CA HIS A 251 -3.36 1.66 6.42
C HIS A 251 -3.13 1.57 4.91
N GLY A 252 -3.55 0.46 4.35
CA GLY A 252 -3.67 0.28 2.93
C GLY A 252 -4.98 -0.39 2.61
N ASP A 253 -5.48 -0.04 1.44
CA ASP A 253 -6.78 -0.47 0.97
C ASP A 253 -6.65 -1.05 -0.42
N PHE A 254 -7.54 -2.00 -0.70
CA PHE A 254 -7.49 -2.80 -1.90
C PHE A 254 -8.90 -3.19 -2.31
N ILE A 255 -9.22 -2.98 -3.59
CA ILE A 255 -10.32 -3.67 -4.26
C ILE A 255 -9.71 -4.52 -5.36
N ASN A 256 -10.02 -5.81 -5.33
CA ASN A 256 -9.51 -6.73 -6.34
C ASN A 256 -10.02 -6.35 -7.73
N GLY A 257 -9.11 -6.30 -8.70
CA GLY A 257 -9.44 -6.18 -10.11
C GLY A 257 -8.59 -7.09 -10.99
N TRP A 258 -7.86 -8.04 -10.40
CA TRP A 258 -7.19 -9.08 -11.19
C TRP A 258 -8.20 -9.80 -12.08
N THR A 259 -7.83 -10.00 -13.34
CA THR A 259 -8.64 -10.84 -14.24
C THR A 259 -8.77 -12.25 -13.66
N PRO A 260 -9.92 -12.94 -13.81
CA PRO A 260 -10.12 -14.26 -13.22
C PRO A 260 -9.03 -15.28 -13.60
N THR A 261 -8.55 -15.24 -14.85
CA THR A 261 -7.46 -16.11 -15.33
C THR A 261 -6.14 -15.80 -14.63
N ALA A 262 -5.77 -14.52 -14.54
CA ALA A 262 -4.54 -14.11 -13.86
C ALA A 262 -4.59 -14.40 -12.35
N ALA A 263 -5.73 -14.17 -11.68
CA ALA A 263 -5.91 -14.50 -10.27
C ALA A 263 -5.73 -16.00 -10.00
N LYS A 264 -6.23 -16.87 -10.89
CA LYS A 264 -5.99 -18.33 -10.82
C LYS A 264 -4.51 -18.66 -11.05
N ASN A 265 -3.87 -18.07 -12.05
CA ASN A 265 -2.45 -18.28 -12.33
C ASN A 265 -1.56 -17.85 -11.16
N MET A 266 -1.96 -16.78 -10.45
CA MET A 266 -1.26 -16.29 -9.26
C MET A 266 -1.16 -17.35 -8.16
N VAL A 267 -2.16 -18.22 -7.99
CA VAL A 267 -2.11 -19.30 -6.97
C VAL A 267 -0.88 -20.18 -7.15
N ALA A 268 -0.57 -20.57 -8.39
CA ALA A 268 0.57 -21.43 -8.69
C ALA A 268 1.91 -20.79 -8.31
N THR A 269 1.98 -19.45 -8.31
CA THR A 269 3.19 -18.71 -7.93
C THR A 269 3.55 -18.87 -6.45
N THR A 270 2.58 -19.24 -5.60
CA THR A 270 2.76 -19.34 -4.14
C THR A 270 3.36 -20.67 -3.68
N SER A 271 3.51 -21.63 -4.59
CA SER A 271 3.98 -22.99 -4.29
C SER A 271 5.48 -23.09 -3.99
N GLU A 272 6.29 -22.25 -4.64
CA GLU A 272 7.74 -22.22 -4.44
C GLU A 272 8.14 -20.95 -3.69
N LYS A 273 8.83 -21.12 -2.57
CA LYS A 273 9.35 -19.99 -1.80
C LYS A 273 10.47 -19.32 -2.59
N GLN A 274 10.49 -17.99 -2.59
CA GLN A 274 11.61 -17.18 -3.10
C GLN A 274 11.92 -17.40 -4.59
N LYS A 275 10.91 -17.74 -5.40
CA LYS A 275 11.00 -17.83 -6.86
C LYS A 275 10.05 -16.84 -7.49
N PHE A 276 10.59 -15.97 -8.36
CA PHE A 276 9.76 -15.07 -9.14
C PHE A 276 8.94 -15.89 -10.12
N ALA A 277 7.66 -15.60 -10.17
CA ALA A 277 6.77 -16.08 -11.20
C ALA A 277 5.92 -14.91 -11.69
N ALA A 278 6.01 -14.67 -13.00
CA ALA A 278 5.13 -13.77 -13.71
C ALA A 278 3.69 -14.29 -13.62
N VAL A 279 2.72 -13.37 -13.53
CA VAL A 279 1.30 -13.69 -13.58
C VAL A 279 0.76 -13.19 -14.91
N ASP A 280 0.70 -14.10 -15.88
CA ASP A 280 0.10 -13.84 -17.18
C ASP A 280 -1.41 -14.11 -17.13
N GLY A 281 -2.14 -13.57 -18.11
CA GLY A 281 -3.59 -13.77 -18.22
C GLY A 281 -4.14 -13.27 -19.55
N ASP A 282 -5.46 -13.08 -19.59
CA ASP A 282 -6.19 -12.80 -20.83
C ASP A 282 -5.81 -11.45 -21.48
N ARG A 283 -5.19 -10.54 -20.73
CA ARG A 283 -4.78 -9.21 -21.22
C ARG A 283 -3.30 -9.12 -21.55
N GLY A 284 -2.58 -10.25 -21.54
CA GLY A 284 -1.17 -10.33 -21.93
C GLY A 284 -0.26 -10.85 -20.82
N LYS A 285 1.03 -10.59 -20.98
CA LYS A 285 2.10 -11.05 -20.09
C LYS A 285 2.45 -10.01 -19.03
N ALA A 286 2.90 -10.45 -17.85
CA ALA A 286 3.45 -9.54 -16.85
C ALA A 286 4.67 -8.77 -17.41
N GLY A 287 4.84 -7.51 -17.02
CA GLY A 287 5.88 -6.62 -17.54
C GLY A 287 5.56 -5.96 -18.88
N GLN A 288 4.39 -6.26 -19.47
CA GLN A 288 3.89 -5.49 -20.61
C GLN A 288 3.22 -4.22 -20.08
N GLU A 289 3.78 -3.06 -20.47
CA GLU A 289 3.20 -1.78 -20.07
C GLU A 289 1.79 -1.62 -20.64
N SER A 290 0.88 -1.12 -19.79
CA SER A 290 -0.44 -0.68 -20.22
C SER A 290 -0.31 0.40 -21.29
N THR A 291 -1.11 0.31 -22.36
CA THR A 291 -1.06 1.27 -23.47
C THR A 291 -1.87 2.54 -23.21
N CYS A 292 -2.51 2.65 -22.05
CA CYS A 292 -3.34 3.80 -21.71
C CYS A 292 -2.84 4.55 -20.48
N THR A 293 -3.28 5.81 -20.36
CA THR A 293 -2.88 6.73 -19.28
C THR A 293 -4.02 6.89 -18.29
N PRO A 294 -3.90 6.33 -17.07
CA PRO A 294 -4.89 6.49 -16.00
C PRO A 294 -5.23 7.94 -15.68
N ARG A 295 -6.50 8.20 -15.37
CA ARG A 295 -7.01 9.52 -14.96
C ARG A 295 -8.04 9.38 -13.84
N ASP A 296 -8.24 10.47 -13.10
CA ASP A 296 -9.38 10.57 -12.18
C ASP A 296 -10.70 10.44 -12.97
N ALA A 297 -11.46 9.38 -12.69
CA ALA A 297 -12.76 9.12 -13.33
C ALA A 297 -13.87 10.11 -12.91
N ASP A 298 -13.64 10.91 -11.86
CA ASP A 298 -14.62 11.87 -11.34
C ASP A 298 -13.96 13.21 -10.93
N PRO A 299 -13.30 13.92 -11.85
CA PRO A 299 -12.42 15.05 -11.53
C PRO A 299 -13.18 16.28 -10.97
N LYS A 300 -14.52 16.26 -10.99
CA LYS A 300 -15.37 17.38 -10.56
C LYS A 300 -15.74 17.32 -9.08
N ARG A 301 -15.58 16.18 -8.41
CA ARG A 301 -15.97 16.00 -7.00
C ARG A 301 -14.77 15.62 -6.15
N GLY A 302 -14.80 15.97 -4.86
CA GLY A 302 -13.67 15.79 -3.96
C GLY A 302 -12.55 16.79 -4.22
N THR A 303 -11.43 16.59 -3.54
CA THR A 303 -10.24 17.43 -3.66
C THR A 303 -8.97 16.58 -3.56
N GLY A 304 -7.96 16.96 -4.34
CA GLY A 304 -6.59 16.47 -4.21
C GLY A 304 -5.71 17.33 -3.30
N ASP A 305 -6.23 18.48 -2.83
CA ASP A 305 -5.52 19.38 -1.94
C ASP A 305 -5.71 18.96 -0.47
N TYR A 306 -4.60 18.85 0.26
CA TYR A 306 -4.62 18.40 1.64
C TYR A 306 -5.33 19.39 2.57
N ALA A 307 -5.09 20.69 2.43
CA ALA A 307 -5.67 21.71 3.31
C ALA A 307 -7.20 21.79 3.11
N GLU A 308 -7.67 21.77 1.87
CA GLU A 308 -9.10 21.72 1.57
C GLU A 308 -9.71 20.40 2.04
N SER A 309 -9.01 19.26 1.90
CA SER A 309 -9.45 17.97 2.45
C SER A 309 -9.70 18.03 3.96
N VAL A 310 -8.75 18.56 4.73
CA VAL A 310 -8.89 18.77 6.19
C VAL A 310 -10.06 19.71 6.50
N LYS A 311 -10.21 20.78 5.73
CA LYS A 311 -11.27 21.77 5.92
C LYS A 311 -12.66 21.20 5.66
N VAL A 312 -12.85 20.38 4.62
CA VAL A 312 -14.16 19.75 4.36
C VAL A 312 -14.52 18.69 5.40
N MET A 313 -13.52 17.98 5.95
CA MET A 313 -13.75 17.05 7.07
C MET A 313 -14.14 17.77 8.37
N THR A 314 -13.51 18.90 8.67
CA THR A 314 -13.75 19.67 9.90
C THR A 314 -15.01 20.54 9.84
N ARG A 315 -15.43 21.02 8.66
CA ARG A 315 -16.64 21.84 8.49
C ARG A 315 -17.93 21.16 8.97
N ARG A 316 -17.98 19.84 9.09
CA ARG A 316 -19.14 19.10 9.60
C ARG A 316 -19.06 18.67 11.07
N SER A 317 -17.94 18.89 11.77
CA SER A 317 -17.91 18.75 13.24
C SER A 317 -18.53 19.95 13.96
N VAL A 318 -18.88 21.03 13.23
CA VAL A 318 -19.43 22.27 13.79
C VAL A 318 -20.96 22.39 13.63
N GLU A 319 -21.66 21.42 13.01
CA GLU A 319 -23.12 21.29 13.14
C GLU A 319 -23.50 20.35 14.29
N ALA A 320 -22.96 20.62 15.48
CA ALA A 320 -23.59 20.20 16.74
C ALA A 320 -24.72 21.19 17.09
N ALA A 321 -25.63 21.44 16.16
CA ALA A 321 -26.88 22.13 16.43
C ALA A 321 -27.96 21.07 16.76
N GLY A 322 -28.00 20.69 18.04
CA GLY A 322 -29.22 20.22 18.67
C GLY A 322 -29.67 18.81 18.36
N TRP A 323 -28.94 17.79 18.83
CA TRP A 323 -29.56 16.54 19.30
C TRP A 323 -29.01 16.22 20.70
N THR A 324 -29.61 16.85 21.71
CA THR A 324 -29.52 16.37 23.10
C THR A 324 -30.17 14.98 23.15
N SER A 325 -29.37 13.94 23.38
CA SER A 325 -29.89 12.62 23.68
C SER A 325 -30.71 12.68 24.97
N ARG A 326 -32.00 12.36 24.89
CA ARG A 326 -32.82 12.10 26.06
C ARG A 326 -32.39 10.76 26.65
N SER A 327 -31.40 10.80 27.53
CA SER A 327 -31.08 9.70 28.42
C SER A 327 -30.98 10.23 29.84
N ARG A 328 -32.14 10.61 30.40
CA ARG A 328 -32.32 10.79 31.84
C ARG A 328 -33.36 9.79 32.31
N MET A 329 -32.99 9.10 33.39
CA MET A 329 -33.80 8.30 34.32
C MET A 329 -34.06 6.83 33.96
N LEU A 330 -33.34 5.96 34.68
CA LEU A 330 -33.81 4.88 35.57
C LEU A 330 -32.64 3.88 35.65
N LYS A 331 -31.94 3.76 36.77
CA LYS A 331 -32.40 2.95 37.91
C LYS A 331 -31.74 3.40 39.22
N ILE A 332 -32.56 3.46 40.27
CA ILE A 332 -32.18 3.16 41.65
C ILE A 332 -32.03 1.64 41.74
#